data_AF-A0A7N2LQT1-F1
#
_entry.id   AF-A0A7N2LQT1-F1
#
_cell.length_a   1.000
_cell.length_b   1.000
_cell.length_c   1.000
_cell.angle_alpha   90.00
_cell.angle_beta   90.00
_cell.angle_gamma   90.00
#
_symmetry.space_group_name_H-M   'P 1'
#
loop_
_entity.id
_entity.type
_entity.pdbx_description
1 polymer ?
#
loop_
_entity_poly.entity_id
_entity_poly.type
_entity_poly.pdbx_seq_one_letter_code
_entity_poly.pdbx_strand_id
1 'polypeptide(L)'
;MASSILLSGLLALFFTAALASDPSPLQDFCVGDTNSQVLLNGLACKDPKMVDANDFSSSGLHIAGNTSNPAESKVTPMTAAQIPGLNSFGISLVRIDYAPWGINPPHTHRSACHRNLNCLGRQP
;
A
#
# COMPACT_ATOMS: atom_id res chain seq x y z
N MET A 1 27.12 -14.13 -34.78
CA MET A 1 25.98 -13.25 -35.14
C MET A 1 24.65 -13.80 -34.65
N ALA A 2 24.23 -15.02 -35.02
CA ALA A 2 22.96 -15.62 -34.55
C ALA A 2 22.87 -15.80 -33.02
N SER A 3 23.96 -16.21 -32.36
CA SER A 3 24.01 -16.37 -30.89
C SER A 3 23.77 -15.04 -30.13
N SER A 4 24.32 -13.93 -30.63
CA SER A 4 24.12 -12.59 -30.04
C SER A 4 22.68 -12.09 -30.21
N ILE A 5 22.03 -12.46 -31.31
CA ILE A 5 20.61 -12.12 -31.57
C ILE A 5 19.70 -12.94 -30.64
N LEU A 6 19.99 -14.23 -30.45
CA LEU A 6 19.25 -15.09 -29.52
C LEU A 6 19.39 -14.62 -28.07
N LEU A 7 20.59 -14.21 -27.66
CA LEU A 7 20.84 -13.66 -26.32
C LEU A 7 20.09 -12.33 -26.10
N SER A 8 20.10 -11.45 -27.11
CA SER A 8 19.37 -10.17 -27.06
C SER A 8 17.85 -10.39 -26.99
N GLY A 9 17.34 -11.39 -27.73
CA GLY A 9 15.93 -11.77 -27.69
C GLY A 9 15.51 -12.35 -26.33
N LEU A 10 16.33 -13.22 -25.72
CA LEU A 10 16.09 -13.73 -24.37
C LEU A 10 16.09 -12.60 -23.34
N LEU A 11 17.07 -11.70 -23.42
CA LEU A 11 17.18 -10.58 -22.50
C LEU A 11 15.98 -9.63 -22.59
N ALA A 12 15.50 -9.33 -23.80
CA ALA A 12 14.27 -8.56 -24.00
C ALA A 12 13.02 -9.25 -23.43
N LEU A 13 12.94 -10.58 -23.53
CA LEU A 13 11.86 -11.40 -22.95
C LEU A 13 11.85 -11.40 -21.41
N PHE A 14 13.01 -11.27 -20.76
CA PHE A 14 13.07 -11.13 -19.30
C PHE A 14 12.63 -9.74 -18.82
N PHE A 15 12.85 -8.68 -19.62
CA PHE A 15 12.47 -7.31 -19.25
C PHE A 15 10.96 -7.05 -19.33
N THR A 16 10.18 -7.88 -20.01
CA THR A 16 8.71 -7.75 -20.05
C THR A 16 8.00 -8.35 -18.83
N ALA A 17 8.74 -8.86 -17.84
CA ALA A 17 8.19 -9.36 -16.59
C ALA A 17 7.62 -8.22 -15.72
N ALA A 18 6.34 -7.96 -15.93
CA ALA A 18 5.33 -7.48 -14.98
C ALA A 18 5.64 -6.19 -14.18
N LEU A 19 5.24 -5.04 -14.75
CA LEU A 19 4.93 -3.84 -13.98
C LEU A 19 3.53 -3.99 -13.39
N ALA A 20 3.43 -4.49 -12.15
CA ALA A 20 2.21 -4.49 -11.36
C ALA A 20 2.28 -3.36 -10.33
N SER A 21 2.11 -2.13 -10.81
CA SER A 21 2.02 -0.92 -9.98
C SER A 21 0.68 -0.25 -10.19
N ASP A 22 0.28 0.58 -9.23
CA ASP A 22 -0.91 1.42 -9.38
C ASP A 22 -0.77 2.35 -10.60
N PRO A 23 -1.86 2.63 -11.33
CA PRO A 23 -1.84 3.56 -12.45
C PRO A 23 -1.48 4.97 -11.95
N SER A 24 -0.68 5.69 -12.74
CA SER A 24 -0.37 7.09 -12.44
C SER A 24 -1.65 7.93 -12.36
N PRO A 25 -1.72 8.89 -11.43
CA PRO A 25 -2.89 9.76 -11.31
C PRO A 25 -3.04 10.63 -12.57
N LEU A 26 -4.27 10.74 -13.08
CA LEU A 26 -4.61 11.56 -14.24
C LEU A 26 -4.89 13.03 -13.89
N GLN A 27 -4.97 13.33 -12.60
CA GLN A 27 -5.33 14.62 -12.01
C GLN A 27 -4.60 14.78 -10.68
N ASP A 28 -4.60 15.99 -10.11
CA ASP A 28 -3.84 16.29 -8.88
C ASP A 28 -4.27 15.42 -7.68
N PHE A 29 -5.57 15.15 -7.55
CA PHE A 29 -6.10 14.26 -6.52
C PHE A 29 -7.40 13.59 -6.97
N CYS A 30 -7.66 12.38 -6.53
CA CYS A 30 -8.96 11.71 -6.63
C CYS A 30 -9.28 11.12 -5.26
N VAL A 31 -9.88 11.90 -4.37
CA VAL A 31 -10.29 11.42 -3.04
C VAL A 31 -11.33 10.30 -3.22
N GLY A 32 -11.09 9.13 -2.63
CA GLY A 32 -12.00 8.00 -2.72
C GLY A 32 -13.36 8.28 -2.06
N ASP A 33 -14.43 8.05 -2.79
CA ASP A 33 -15.79 8.06 -2.24
C ASP A 33 -16.11 6.67 -1.67
N THR A 34 -16.03 6.54 -0.35
CA THR A 34 -16.31 5.30 0.37
C THR A 34 -17.80 4.93 0.39
N ASN A 35 -18.68 5.83 -0.04
CA ASN A 35 -20.13 5.60 -0.11
C ASN A 35 -20.62 5.28 -1.53
N SER A 36 -19.73 5.36 -2.52
CA SER A 36 -20.08 5.07 -3.91
C SER A 36 -20.43 3.60 -4.10
N GLN A 37 -21.47 3.35 -4.90
CA GLN A 37 -21.86 2.00 -5.32
C GLN A 37 -21.20 1.57 -6.63
N VAL A 38 -20.40 2.45 -7.24
CA VAL A 38 -19.73 2.18 -8.52
C VAL A 38 -18.55 1.23 -8.28
N LEU A 39 -18.51 0.12 -9.00
CA LEU A 39 -17.41 -0.85 -8.96
C LEU A 39 -16.40 -0.54 -10.06
N LEU A 40 -15.16 -0.29 -9.66
CA LEU A 40 -14.01 -0.06 -10.53
C LEU A 40 -12.72 -0.50 -9.84
N ASN A 41 -11.59 -0.44 -10.56
CA ASN A 41 -10.28 -0.75 -9.99
C ASN A 41 -9.86 0.39 -9.03
N GLY A 42 -10.12 0.22 -7.73
CA GLY A 42 -9.89 1.24 -6.70
C GLY A 42 -11.20 1.82 -6.15
N LEU A 43 -11.18 3.09 -5.76
CA LEU A 43 -12.37 3.81 -5.29
C LEU A 43 -12.80 4.86 -6.33
N ALA A 44 -14.12 5.03 -6.48
CA ALA A 44 -14.66 6.15 -7.25
C ALA A 44 -14.23 7.48 -6.66
N CYS A 45 -14.02 8.51 -7.47
CA CYS A 45 -13.65 9.83 -6.96
C CYS A 45 -14.89 10.55 -6.39
N LYS A 46 -14.72 11.16 -5.21
CA LYS A 46 -15.62 12.18 -4.65
C LYS A 46 -15.63 13.43 -5.53
N ASP A 47 -16.73 14.19 -5.53
CA ASP A 47 -16.79 15.50 -6.20
C ASP A 47 -15.68 16.42 -5.64
N PRO A 48 -14.78 16.97 -6.49
CA PRO A 48 -13.71 17.87 -6.06
C PRO A 48 -14.18 19.07 -5.23
N LYS A 49 -15.44 19.52 -5.41
CA LYS A 49 -16.04 20.61 -4.62
C LYS A 49 -16.40 20.21 -3.19
N MET A 50 -16.50 18.91 -2.92
CA MET A 50 -16.79 18.36 -1.59
C MET A 50 -15.53 17.84 -0.89
N VAL A 51 -14.37 17.93 -1.52
CA VAL A 51 -13.09 17.52 -0.95
C VAL A 51 -12.64 18.53 0.11
N ASP A 52 -12.18 18.01 1.24
CA ASP A 52 -11.68 18.80 2.35
C ASP A 52 -10.30 18.28 2.82
N ALA A 53 -9.54 19.11 3.55
CA ALA A 53 -8.24 18.73 4.09
C ALA A 53 -8.30 17.47 4.98
N ASN A 54 -9.43 17.25 5.67
CA ASN A 54 -9.62 16.07 6.50
C ASN A 54 -9.61 14.76 5.70
N ASP A 55 -9.96 14.79 4.40
CA ASP A 55 -9.93 13.60 3.53
C ASP A 55 -8.50 13.05 3.33
N PHE A 56 -7.46 13.87 3.57
CA PHE A 56 -6.05 13.52 3.45
C PHE A 56 -5.36 13.24 4.78
N SER A 57 -6.07 13.34 5.89
CA SER A 57 -5.50 13.23 7.22
C SER A 57 -6.11 12.06 7.99
N SER A 58 -5.29 11.40 8.79
CA SER A 58 -5.78 10.44 9.77
C SER A 58 -4.89 10.46 11.00
N SER A 59 -5.49 10.12 12.13
CA SER A 59 -4.81 10.02 13.42
C SER A 59 -4.85 8.56 13.91
N GLY A 60 -4.30 8.31 15.10
CA GLY A 60 -4.29 6.98 15.70
C GLY A 60 -3.02 6.17 15.45
N LEU A 61 -2.20 6.49 14.43
CA LEU A 61 -0.87 5.87 14.27
C LEU A 61 0.10 6.19 15.41
N HIS A 62 -0.19 7.16 16.28
CA HIS A 62 0.59 7.42 17.49
C HIS A 62 0.24 6.45 18.64
N ILE A 63 -0.93 5.81 18.58
CA ILE A 63 -1.43 4.89 19.61
C ILE A 63 -0.92 3.49 19.27
N ALA A 64 -0.35 2.81 20.26
CA ALA A 64 0.07 1.41 20.10
C ALA A 64 -1.14 0.50 19.95
N GLY A 65 -1.06 -0.42 18.99
CA GLY A 65 -2.06 -1.45 18.78
C GLY A 65 -2.10 -2.47 19.93
N ASN A 66 -3.27 -3.08 20.16
CA ASN A 66 -3.42 -4.13 21.15
C ASN A 66 -2.78 -5.44 20.66
N THR A 67 -1.66 -5.81 21.29
CA THR A 67 -0.90 -7.04 21.01
C THR A 67 -1.28 -8.22 21.88
N SER A 68 -2.31 -8.11 22.75
CA SER A 68 -2.88 -9.23 23.52
C SER A 68 -3.73 -10.14 22.62
N ASN A 69 -3.08 -10.80 21.67
CA ASN A 69 -3.67 -11.73 20.73
C ASN A 69 -2.67 -12.87 20.42
N PRO A 70 -3.09 -13.99 19.82
CA PRO A 70 -2.22 -15.16 19.62
C PRO A 70 -0.97 -14.92 18.77
N ALA A 71 -0.97 -13.92 17.88
CA ALA A 71 0.20 -13.55 17.09
C ALA A 71 1.14 -12.60 17.85
N GLU A 72 0.69 -12.06 18.98
CA GLU A 72 1.42 -11.10 19.81
C GLU A 72 1.89 -9.86 19.01
N SER A 73 1.21 -9.56 17.91
CA SER A 73 1.47 -8.41 17.04
C SER A 73 0.17 -7.76 16.59
N LYS A 74 0.22 -6.49 16.21
CA LYS A 74 -0.93 -5.75 15.71
C LYS A 74 -0.55 -4.92 14.49
N VAL A 75 -1.23 -5.20 13.38
CA VAL A 75 -1.14 -4.43 12.15
C VAL A 75 -2.21 -3.33 12.15
N THR A 76 -1.77 -2.09 11.96
CA THR A 76 -2.63 -0.90 11.86
C THR A 76 -2.44 -0.26 10.48
N PRO A 77 -3.34 -0.53 9.52
CA PRO A 77 -3.21 -0.04 8.15
C PRO A 77 -3.69 1.41 7.99
N MET A 78 -3.04 2.14 7.09
CA MET A 78 -3.43 3.45 6.57
C MET A 78 -3.39 3.39 5.04
N THR A 79 -4.47 2.87 4.46
CA THR A 79 -4.69 2.76 3.01
C THR A 79 -5.75 3.77 2.55
N ALA A 80 -6.10 3.78 1.26
CA ALA A 80 -7.21 4.58 0.72
C ALA A 80 -8.56 4.32 1.43
N ALA A 81 -8.72 3.16 2.09
CA ALA A 81 -9.91 2.88 2.89
C ALA A 81 -9.97 3.66 4.21
N GLN A 82 -8.81 3.99 4.81
CA GLN A 82 -8.72 4.78 6.04
C GLN A 82 -8.43 6.26 5.78
N ILE A 83 -7.70 6.56 4.70
CA ILE A 83 -7.35 7.91 4.26
C ILE A 83 -7.79 8.04 2.81
N PRO A 84 -9.03 8.46 2.54
CA PRO A 84 -9.60 8.53 1.20
C PRO A 84 -8.75 9.32 0.20
N GLY A 85 -8.02 10.33 0.68
CA GLY A 85 -7.08 11.12 -0.11
C GLY A 85 -5.88 10.37 -0.65
N LEU A 86 -5.57 9.16 -0.17
CA LEU A 86 -4.51 8.31 -0.74
C LEU A 86 -4.93 7.60 -2.03
N ASN A 87 -6.21 7.64 -2.39
CA ASN A 87 -6.69 7.03 -3.62
C ASN A 87 -5.97 7.66 -4.84
N SER A 88 -5.51 6.81 -5.77
CA SER A 88 -4.65 7.12 -6.93
C SER A 88 -3.20 7.55 -6.67
N PHE A 89 -2.73 7.71 -5.41
CA PHE A 89 -1.34 8.12 -5.14
C PHE A 89 -0.32 6.98 -5.13
N GLY A 90 -0.76 5.72 -5.17
CA GLY A 90 0.13 4.57 -5.23
C GLY A 90 0.99 4.39 -3.97
N ILE A 91 0.57 4.98 -2.85
CA ILE A 91 1.23 4.85 -1.55
C ILE A 91 0.23 4.39 -0.48
N SER A 92 0.73 3.62 0.47
CA SER A 92 0.02 3.28 1.70
C SER A 92 1.03 3.15 2.83
N LEU A 93 0.54 3.21 4.06
CA LEU A 93 1.37 3.06 5.26
C LEU A 93 0.77 1.99 6.16
N VAL A 94 1.64 1.34 6.93
CA VAL A 94 1.23 0.41 7.98
C VAL A 94 2.13 0.60 9.19
N ARG A 95 1.54 0.63 10.39
CA ARG A 95 2.27 0.47 11.65
C ARG A 95 2.07 -0.96 12.12
N ILE A 96 3.15 -1.59 12.55
CA ILE A 96 3.10 -2.92 13.16
C ILE A 96 3.70 -2.81 14.55
N ASP A 97 2.88 -3.13 15.55
CA ASP A 97 3.31 -3.23 16.94
C ASP A 97 3.55 -4.69 17.31
N TYR A 98 4.62 -4.96 18.05
CA TYR A 98 5.00 -6.30 18.51
C TYR A 98 5.13 -6.32 20.03
N ALA A 99 4.55 -7.34 20.67
CA ALA A 99 4.94 -7.72 22.03
C ALA A 99 6.28 -8.48 21.99
N PRO A 100 6.95 -8.71 23.14
CA PRO A 100 8.13 -9.56 23.19
C PRO A 100 7.83 -10.94 22.61
N TRP A 101 8.62 -11.38 21.63
CA TRP A 101 8.45 -12.64 20.87
C TRP A 101 7.27 -12.71 19.91
N GLY A 102 6.54 -11.60 19.71
CA GLY A 102 5.45 -11.54 18.76
C GLY A 102 5.89 -11.67 17.31
N ILE A 103 5.00 -12.20 16.48
CA ILE A 103 5.26 -12.49 15.07
C ILE A 103 4.18 -11.86 14.18
N ASN A 104 4.61 -11.35 13.03
CA ASN A 104 3.73 -11.11 11.90
C ASN A 104 4.01 -12.25 10.92
N PRO A 105 3.12 -13.26 10.81
CA PRO A 105 3.41 -14.47 10.07
C PRO A 105 3.88 -14.20 8.62
N PRO A 106 4.65 -15.11 8.02
CA PRO A 106 5.04 -14.98 6.61
C PRO A 106 3.82 -14.79 5.71
N HIS A 107 3.82 -13.69 4.94
CA HIS A 107 2.76 -13.32 4.01
C HIS A 107 3.35 -12.59 2.80
N THR A 108 2.53 -12.37 1.77
CA THR A 108 2.92 -11.67 0.55
C THR A 108 1.93 -10.58 0.22
N HIS A 109 2.41 -9.49 -0.39
CA HIS A 109 1.57 -8.49 -1.00
C HIS A 109 1.77 -8.56 -2.52
N ARG A 110 0.69 -8.80 -3.26
CA ARG A 110 0.75 -9.13 -4.69
C ARG A 110 1.04 -7.95 -5.61
N SER A 111 0.74 -6.73 -5.18
CA SER A 111 0.77 -5.51 -6.01
C SER A 111 1.49 -4.36 -5.34
N ALA A 112 2.37 -4.66 -4.37
CA ALA A 112 3.11 -3.64 -3.63
C ALA A 112 4.50 -4.14 -3.27
N CYS A 113 5.44 -3.20 -3.23
CA CYS A 113 6.74 -3.38 -2.60
C CYS A 113 6.75 -2.61 -1.28
N HIS A 114 7.39 -3.15 -0.24
CA HIS A 114 7.44 -2.52 1.07
C HIS A 114 8.83 -1.98 1.37
N ARG A 115 8.86 -0.85 2.08
CA ARG A 115 10.05 -0.41 2.82
C ARG A 115 9.68 -0.31 4.29
N ASN A 116 10.51 -0.93 5.12
CA ASN A 116 10.31 -0.95 6.57
C ASN A 116 11.21 0.08 7.24
N LEU A 117 10.67 0.76 8.25
CA LEU A 117 11.41 1.61 9.16
C LEU A 117 11.13 1.15 10.58
N ASN A 118 12.19 0.74 11.29
CA ASN A 118 12.07 0.34 12.68
C ASN A 118 12.18 1.58 13.56
N CYS A 119 11.05 1.99 14.14
CA CYS A 119 11.00 3.19 14.97
C CYS A 119 11.48 2.94 16.40
N LEU A 120 11.26 1.73 16.95
CA LEU A 120 11.58 1.38 18.33
C LEU A 120 11.98 -0.10 18.45
N GLY A 121 13.00 -0.36 19.28
CA GLY A 121 13.48 -1.71 19.57
C GLY A 121 14.12 -2.40 18.36
N ARG A 122 14.43 -3.69 18.54
CA ARG A 122 14.77 -4.60 17.44
C ARG A 122 13.65 -5.61 17.33
N GLN A 123 13.22 -5.86 16.10
CA GLN A 123 12.38 -7.00 15.81
C GLN A 123 13.23 -8.28 16.02
N PRO A 124 12.73 -9.29 16.76
CA PRO A 124 13.46 -10.54 16.97
C PRO A 124 13.69 -11.30 15.66
#